data_AF-A0A5C3R1P8-F1
#
_entry.id   AF-A0A5C3R1P8-F1
#
_cell.length_a   1.000
_cell.length_b   1.000
_cell.length_c   1.000
_cell.angle_alpha   90.00
_cell.angle_beta   90.00
_cell.angle_gamma   90.00
#
_symmetry.space_group_name_H-M   'P 1'
#
loop_
_entity.id
_entity.type
_entity.pdbx_description
1 polymer ?
#
loop_
_entity_poly.entity_id
_entity_poly.type
_entity_poly.pdbx_seq_one_letter_code
_entity_poly.pdbx_strand_id
1 'polypeptide(L)'
;MQRKRARVDVDHHDQSPQPQQPQLPASLLHDDQFINDHEAVESGGDDDDDEDGKKSEKKAGRRKIKIEFIQDKSRRHITFSKRKAGTFLLAYELSTLTGTQVLLLVVSETGLVYTFTTAKLQPLVTQPEGKNLIQACLNAP
;
A
#
# COMPACT_ATOMS: atom_id res chain seq x y z
N MET A 1 -38.04 -36.47 -57.53
CA MET A 1 -37.84 -36.59 -56.07
C MET A 1 -36.73 -35.65 -55.65
N GLN A 2 -37.07 -34.56 -54.95
CA GLN A 2 -36.11 -33.58 -54.42
C GLN A 2 -35.23 -34.19 -53.32
N ARG A 3 -33.94 -33.80 -53.26
CA ARG A 3 -33.20 -33.77 -52.00
C ARG A 3 -32.40 -32.47 -51.91
N LYS A 4 -32.92 -31.57 -51.07
CA LYS A 4 -32.37 -30.26 -50.68
C LYS A 4 -31.00 -30.46 -50.01
N ARG A 5 -30.01 -29.65 -50.39
CA ARG A 5 -28.80 -29.42 -49.58
C ARG A 5 -29.12 -28.34 -48.56
N ALA A 6 -29.17 -28.71 -47.27
CA ALA A 6 -29.21 -27.77 -46.16
C ALA A 6 -27.78 -27.33 -45.82
N ARG A 7 -27.58 -26.03 -45.65
CA ARG A 7 -26.38 -25.45 -45.02
C ARG A 7 -26.39 -25.83 -43.54
N VAL A 8 -25.23 -26.20 -43.01
CA VAL A 8 -24.99 -26.27 -41.57
C VAL A 8 -23.87 -25.30 -41.30
N ASP A 9 -24.24 -24.15 -40.72
CA ASP A 9 -23.32 -23.18 -40.15
C ASP A 9 -22.65 -23.80 -38.92
N VAL A 10 -21.32 -23.84 -38.91
CA VAL A 10 -20.50 -24.23 -37.74
C VAL A 10 -20.03 -22.92 -37.11
N ASP A 11 -20.84 -22.41 -36.18
CA ASP A 11 -20.45 -21.35 -35.27
C ASP A 11 -20.43 -21.94 -33.86
N HIS A 12 -19.22 -22.19 -33.33
CA HIS A 12 -18.97 -22.42 -31.91
C HIS A 12 -17.65 -21.76 -31.55
N HIS A 13 -17.72 -20.49 -31.16
CA HIS A 13 -16.68 -19.84 -30.36
C HIS A 13 -16.77 -20.41 -28.94
N ASP A 14 -15.88 -21.36 -28.62
CA ASP A 14 -15.62 -21.80 -27.25
C ASP A 14 -14.88 -20.68 -26.52
N GLN A 15 -15.59 -19.93 -25.67
CA GLN A 15 -15.00 -18.90 -24.83
C GLN A 15 -15.15 -19.34 -23.37
N SER A 16 -14.21 -20.18 -22.93
CA SER A 16 -14.03 -20.50 -21.52
C SER A 16 -13.72 -19.22 -20.72
N PRO A 17 -14.45 -18.90 -19.63
CA PRO A 17 -14.14 -17.73 -18.82
C PRO A 17 -12.86 -17.97 -18.00
N GLN A 18 -11.86 -17.12 -18.17
CA GLN A 18 -10.64 -17.14 -17.36
C GLN A 18 -10.95 -16.78 -15.89
N PRO A 19 -10.31 -17.43 -14.91
CA PRO A 19 -10.45 -17.05 -13.50
C PRO A 19 -9.80 -15.69 -13.26
N GLN A 20 -10.60 -14.67 -12.96
CA GLN A 20 -10.11 -13.36 -12.54
C GLN A 20 -9.40 -13.51 -11.20
N GLN A 21 -8.08 -13.29 -11.20
CA GLN A 21 -7.31 -13.07 -9.98
C GLN A 21 -7.91 -11.89 -9.20
N PRO A 22 -7.96 -11.95 -7.85
CA PRO A 22 -8.41 -10.82 -7.06
C PRO A 22 -7.49 -9.62 -7.31
N GLN A 23 -8.02 -8.60 -7.99
CA GLN A 23 -7.31 -7.35 -8.22
C GLN A 23 -7.29 -6.59 -6.88
N LEU A 24 -6.08 -6.24 -6.43
CA LEU A 24 -5.88 -5.44 -5.22
C LEU A 24 -6.62 -4.09 -5.39
N PRO A 25 -7.31 -3.58 -4.35
CA PRO A 25 -7.99 -2.29 -4.45
C PRO A 25 -6.97 -1.18 -4.68
N ALA A 26 -7.20 -0.37 -5.72
CA ALA A 26 -6.34 0.70 -6.21
C ALA A 26 -6.16 1.90 -5.24
N SER A 27 -6.60 1.79 -3.99
CA SER A 27 -6.62 2.89 -3.02
C SER A 27 -5.32 3.08 -2.23
N LEU A 28 -4.24 2.35 -2.55
CA LEU A 28 -2.93 2.50 -1.89
C LEU A 28 -1.96 3.46 -2.60
N LEU A 29 -2.38 4.12 -3.67
CA LEU A 29 -1.50 4.95 -4.49
C LEU A 29 -1.86 6.44 -4.46
N HIS A 30 -1.98 7.10 -3.30
CA HIS A 30 -1.88 8.57 -3.28
C HIS A 30 -1.17 9.06 -2.01
N ASP A 31 -0.23 9.98 -2.27
CA ASP A 31 0.57 10.81 -1.35
C ASP A 31 1.81 10.20 -0.67
N ASP A 32 2.79 9.81 -1.49
CA ASP A 32 4.21 10.01 -1.16
C ASP A 32 4.79 11.00 -2.17
N GLN A 33 4.52 12.29 -1.95
CA GLN A 33 5.17 13.36 -2.68
C GLN A 33 6.65 13.41 -2.24
N PHE A 34 7.49 12.69 -2.97
CA PHE A 34 8.94 12.78 -2.83
C PHE A 34 9.36 14.24 -3.08
N ILE A 35 10.18 14.76 -2.18
CA ILE A 35 10.94 15.99 -2.37
C ILE A 35 11.77 15.79 -3.65
N ASN A 36 11.35 16.47 -4.71
CA ASN A 36 12.01 16.52 -6.00
C ASN A 36 12.90 17.77 -6.00
N ASP A 37 14.17 17.62 -5.64
CA ASP A 37 15.17 18.66 -5.85
C ASP A 37 15.71 18.55 -7.29
N HIS A 38 15.33 19.54 -8.07
CA HIS A 38 15.65 19.73 -9.48
C HIS A 38 16.98 20.49 -9.63
N GLU A 39 17.84 19.94 -10.49
CA GLU A 39 18.95 20.57 -11.23
C GLU A 39 20.32 20.85 -10.61
N ALA A 40 21.31 20.18 -11.21
CA ALA A 40 22.61 20.77 -11.53
C ALA A 40 23.13 20.19 -12.87
N VAL A 41 22.91 20.96 -13.94
CA VAL A 41 23.78 21.22 -15.10
C VAL A 41 24.80 20.16 -15.58
N GLU A 42 24.71 19.82 -16.86
CA GLU A 42 25.80 19.19 -17.62
C GLU A 42 27.02 20.12 -17.75
N SER A 43 28.23 19.59 -17.53
CA SER A 43 29.46 20.10 -18.15
C SER A 43 30.54 19.01 -18.13
N GLY A 44 31.14 18.74 -19.28
CA GLY A 44 32.21 17.75 -19.45
C GLY A 44 33.60 18.28 -19.08
N GLY A 45 34.52 17.35 -18.85
CA GLY A 45 35.96 17.57 -18.67
C GLY A 45 36.63 16.34 -18.05
N ASP A 46 37.35 15.57 -18.87
CA ASP A 46 38.44 14.67 -18.42
C ASP A 46 39.63 15.56 -18.02
N ASP A 47 40.17 15.40 -16.81
CA ASP A 47 41.58 15.65 -16.47
C ASP A 47 41.90 15.13 -15.05
N ASP A 48 43.10 14.55 -14.92
CA ASP A 48 43.66 13.75 -13.83
C ASP A 48 43.98 14.49 -12.50
N ASP A 49 44.19 13.67 -11.45
CA ASP A 49 44.88 13.91 -10.16
C ASP A 49 44.26 14.88 -9.13
N ASP A 50 43.72 14.32 -8.02
CA ASP A 50 44.25 14.53 -6.66
C ASP A 50 43.39 13.84 -5.57
N GLU A 51 44.10 13.30 -4.57
CA GLU A 51 43.62 12.51 -3.45
C GLU A 51 42.82 13.36 -2.41
N ASP A 52 41.51 13.14 -2.27
CA ASP A 52 40.81 13.33 -0.99
C ASP A 52 39.63 12.35 -0.88
N GLY A 53 39.84 11.29 -0.10
CA GLY A 53 38.84 10.29 0.19
C GLY A 53 37.68 10.86 1.02
N LYS A 54 36.70 11.48 0.37
CA LYS A 54 35.36 11.68 0.94
C LYS A 54 34.75 10.30 1.24
N LYS A 55 34.95 9.81 2.47
CA LYS A 55 34.20 8.68 3.03
C LYS A 55 32.71 9.00 2.85
N SER A 56 32.08 8.34 1.88
CA SER A 56 30.64 8.24 1.82
C SER A 56 30.17 7.67 3.16
N GLU A 57 29.49 8.50 3.97
CA GLU A 57 28.88 8.06 5.21
C GLU A 57 27.87 6.96 4.85
N LYS A 58 28.31 5.70 4.97
CA LYS A 58 27.44 4.54 4.80
C LYS A 58 26.25 4.76 5.74
N LYS A 59 25.06 4.97 5.16
CA LYS A 59 23.81 5.13 5.90
C LYS A 59 23.75 4.06 6.97
N ALA A 60 23.80 4.47 8.23
CA ALA A 60 23.78 3.53 9.33
C ALA A 60 22.55 2.62 9.21
N GLY A 61 22.77 1.31 9.29
CA GLY A 61 21.71 0.32 9.14
C GLY A 61 20.61 0.42 10.22
N ARG A 62 19.67 -0.52 10.21
CA ARG A 62 18.57 -0.56 11.19
C ARG A 62 19.11 -0.61 12.62
N ARG A 63 18.84 0.43 13.41
CA ARG A 63 19.22 0.53 14.83
C ARG A 63 18.05 0.15 15.74
N LYS A 64 18.36 -0.47 16.88
CA LYS A 64 17.37 -0.75 17.93
C LYS A 64 16.93 0.57 18.59
N ILE A 65 15.64 0.69 18.90
CA ILE A 65 15.04 1.82 19.61
C ILE A 65 14.23 1.33 20.81
N LYS A 66 14.00 2.19 21.81
CA LYS A 66 13.11 1.91 22.94
C LYS A 66 11.64 1.90 22.48
N ILE A 67 10.79 1.10 23.14
CA ILE A 67 9.34 1.06 22.89
C ILE A 67 8.67 2.07 23.84
N GLU A 68 8.83 3.34 23.50
CA GLU A 68 8.28 4.49 24.21
C GLU A 68 7.87 5.55 23.16
N PHE A 69 7.15 6.60 23.59
CA PHE A 69 6.75 7.67 22.69
C PHE A 69 7.99 8.40 22.12
N ILE A 70 8.09 8.45 20.78
CA ILE A 70 9.21 9.11 20.09
C ILE A 70 8.96 10.62 20.16
N GLN A 71 9.72 11.36 20.97
CA GLN A 71 9.49 12.80 21.15
C GLN A 71 9.75 13.62 19.88
N ASP A 72 10.80 13.27 19.14
CA ASP A 72 11.16 13.95 17.88
C ASP A 72 10.08 13.73 16.80
N LYS A 73 9.44 14.82 16.37
CA LYS A 73 8.29 14.80 15.45
C LYS A 73 8.63 14.19 14.10
N SER A 74 9.77 14.55 13.51
CA SER A 74 10.20 14.05 12.20
C SER A 74 10.46 12.54 12.23
N ARG A 75 11.22 12.08 13.22
CA ARG A 75 11.48 10.64 13.44
C ARG A 75 10.21 9.88 13.75
N ARG A 76 9.28 10.46 14.51
CA ARG A 76 7.98 9.85 14.82
C ARG A 76 7.13 9.70 13.56
N HIS A 77 7.07 10.71 12.70
CA HIS A 77 6.36 10.65 11.42
C HIS A 77 6.94 9.61 10.47
N ILE A 78 8.27 9.59 10.30
CA ILE A 78 8.94 8.57 9.48
C ILE A 78 8.69 7.16 10.04
N THR A 79 8.76 7.00 11.36
CA THR A 79 8.50 5.71 12.03
C THR A 79 7.05 5.28 11.86
N PHE A 80 6.10 6.21 12.00
CA PHE A 80 4.68 5.96 11.78
C PHE A 80 4.45 5.46 10.36
N SER A 81 4.93 6.16 9.33
CA SER A 81 4.73 5.77 7.93
C SER A 81 5.30 4.38 7.65
N LYS A 82 6.54 4.11 8.09
CA LYS A 82 7.19 2.81 7.88
C LYS A 82 6.51 1.66 8.65
N ARG A 83 6.14 1.88 9.92
CA ARG A 83 5.49 0.83 10.73
C ARG A 83 4.06 0.58 10.26
N LYS A 84 3.29 1.63 9.96
CA LYS A 84 1.95 1.51 9.37
C LYS A 84 1.99 0.63 8.13
N ALA A 85 2.88 0.93 7.18
CA ALA A 85 3.02 0.13 5.96
C ALA A 85 3.35 -1.35 6.26
N GLY A 86 4.35 -1.62 7.11
CA GLY A 86 4.73 -2.98 7.48
C GLY A 86 3.64 -3.76 8.23
N THR A 87 2.91 -3.12 9.14
CA THR A 87 1.80 -3.75 9.87
C THR A 87 0.61 -4.03 8.96
N PHE A 88 0.32 -3.15 8.01
CA PHE A 88 -0.73 -3.38 7.00
C PHE A 88 -0.39 -4.56 6.10
N LEU A 89 0.86 -4.67 5.65
CA LEU A 89 1.32 -5.81 4.86
C LEU A 89 1.18 -7.12 5.66
N LEU A 90 1.58 -7.13 6.93
CA LEU A 90 1.44 -8.30 7.79
C LEU A 90 -0.02 -8.71 7.99
N ALA A 91 -0.93 -7.75 8.16
CA ALA A 91 -2.36 -8.04 8.30
C ALA A 91 -2.94 -8.66 7.01
N TYR A 92 -2.52 -8.15 5.84
CA TYR A 92 -2.86 -8.72 4.54
C TYR A 92 -2.32 -10.16 4.40
N GLU A 93 -1.03 -10.37 4.65
CA GLU A 93 -0.41 -11.71 4.58
C GLU A 93 -1.11 -12.69 5.52
N LEU A 94 -1.36 -12.31 6.78
CA LEU A 94 -2.03 -13.15 7.75
C LEU A 94 -3.43 -13.57 7.27
N SER A 95 -4.25 -12.60 6.85
CA SER A 95 -5.61 -12.88 6.38
C SER A 95 -5.62 -13.78 5.14
N THR A 96 -4.65 -13.59 4.24
CA THR A 96 -4.53 -14.36 2.99
C THR A 96 -4.07 -15.78 3.26
N LEU A 97 -3.02 -15.96 4.08
CA LEU A 97 -2.44 -17.27 4.38
C LEU A 97 -3.37 -18.16 5.20
N THR A 98 -4.21 -17.57 6.05
CA THR A 98 -5.00 -18.34 7.02
C THR A 98 -6.51 -18.29 6.75
N GLY A 99 -6.99 -17.44 5.83
CA GLY A 99 -8.42 -17.23 5.60
C GLY A 99 -9.16 -16.60 6.77
N THR A 100 -8.44 -16.08 7.77
CA THR A 100 -9.04 -15.47 8.96
C THR A 100 -9.60 -14.08 8.65
N GLN A 101 -10.58 -13.64 9.45
CA GLN A 101 -11.10 -12.28 9.34
C GLN A 101 -10.27 -11.34 10.22
N VAL A 102 -9.80 -10.24 9.64
CA VAL A 102 -8.88 -9.30 10.29
C VAL A 102 -9.38 -7.88 10.05
N LEU A 103 -9.37 -7.07 11.11
CA LEU A 103 -9.59 -5.62 11.06
C LEU A 103 -8.41 -4.94 11.75
N LEU A 104 -7.80 -3.99 11.05
CA LEU A 104 -6.75 -3.10 11.56
C LEU A 104 -7.16 -1.67 11.27
N LEU A 105 -7.17 -0.83 12.31
CA LEU A 105 -7.44 0.60 12.22
C LEU A 105 -6.29 1.35 12.88
N VAL A 106 -5.73 2.33 12.16
CA VAL A 106 -4.64 3.19 12.64
C VAL A 106 -5.02 4.64 12.38
N VAL A 107 -4.97 5.48 13.40
CA VAL A 107 -5.23 6.92 13.27
C VAL A 107 -3.91 7.68 13.39
N SER A 108 -3.64 8.60 12.46
CA SER A 108 -2.48 9.48 12.53
C SER A 108 -2.68 10.61 13.56
N GLU A 109 -1.61 11.33 13.88
CA GLU A 109 -1.70 12.57 14.67
C GLU A 109 -2.56 13.66 14.00
N THR A 110 -2.74 13.57 12.68
CA THR A 110 -3.60 14.49 11.92
C THR A 110 -5.06 14.07 11.89
N GLY A 111 -5.42 12.96 12.54
CA GLY A 111 -6.78 12.42 12.56
C GLY A 111 -7.16 11.60 11.33
N LEU A 112 -6.21 11.31 10.43
CA LEU A 112 -6.46 10.45 9.27
C LEU A 112 -6.57 9.00 9.72
N VAL A 113 -7.66 8.35 9.32
CA VAL A 113 -7.94 6.95 9.64
C VAL A 113 -7.52 6.06 8.48
N TYR A 114 -6.55 5.18 8.74
CA TYR A 114 -6.11 4.15 7.81
C TYR A 114 -6.71 2.81 8.25
N THR A 115 -7.27 2.06 7.31
CA THR A 115 -7.94 0.79 7.62
C THR A 115 -7.51 -0.33 6.68
N PHE A 116 -7.26 -1.50 7.24
CA PHE A 116 -7.25 -2.77 6.52
C PHE A 116 -8.37 -3.65 7.10
N THR A 117 -9.17 -4.27 6.24
CA THR A 117 -10.28 -5.12 6.66
C THR A 117 -10.54 -6.22 5.66
N THR A 118 -10.90 -7.40 6.16
CA THR A 118 -11.44 -8.48 5.34
C THR A 118 -12.94 -8.28 5.06
N ALA A 119 -13.47 -9.00 4.07
CA ALA A 119 -14.82 -8.79 3.53
C ALA A 119 -15.94 -8.80 4.59
N LYS A 120 -15.90 -9.72 5.58
CA LYS A 120 -16.95 -9.79 6.60
C LYS A 120 -16.92 -8.62 7.58
N LEU A 121 -15.76 -8.01 7.79
CA LEU A 121 -15.57 -6.90 8.72
C LEU A 121 -15.65 -5.53 8.03
N GLN A 122 -15.64 -5.50 6.69
CA GLN A 122 -15.72 -4.28 5.90
C GLN A 122 -16.90 -3.36 6.27
N PRO A 123 -18.11 -3.87 6.60
CA PRO A 123 -19.22 -3.02 7.02
C PRO A 123 -18.91 -2.12 8.24
N LEU A 124 -17.99 -2.53 9.13
CA LEU A 124 -17.62 -1.73 10.31
C LEU A 124 -16.96 -0.40 9.95
N VAL A 125 -16.32 -0.30 8.78
CA VAL A 125 -15.63 0.92 8.34
C VAL A 125 -16.31 1.59 7.14
N THR A 126 -17.22 0.90 6.45
CA THR A 126 -17.94 1.45 5.29
C THR A 126 -19.34 1.93 5.60
N GLN A 127 -20.08 1.25 6.49
CA GLN A 127 -21.46 1.60 6.82
C GLN A 127 -21.54 2.77 7.81
N PRO A 128 -22.61 3.59 7.76
CA PRO A 128 -22.77 4.73 8.65
C PRO A 128 -22.73 4.37 10.13
N GLU A 129 -23.35 3.25 10.52
CA GLU A 129 -23.39 2.77 11.91
C GLU A 129 -21.98 2.53 12.47
N GLY A 130 -21.14 1.83 11.72
CA GLY A 130 -19.75 1.57 12.10
C GLY A 130 -18.88 2.83 12.10
N LYS A 131 -19.04 3.68 11.09
CA LYS A 131 -18.34 4.97 11.02
C LYS A 131 -18.68 5.88 12.21
N ASN A 132 -19.96 5.96 12.57
CA ASN A 132 -20.41 6.75 13.71
C ASN A 132 -19.83 6.24 15.03
N LEU A 133 -19.76 4.92 15.21
CA LEU A 133 -19.14 4.31 16.37
C LEU A 133 -17.64 4.67 16.45
N ILE A 134 -16.91 4.51 15.35
CA ILE A 134 -15.48 4.87 15.28
C ILE A 134 -15.30 6.35 15.61
N GLN A 135 -16.10 7.23 15.01
CA GLN A 135 -16.02 8.68 15.24
C GLN A 135 -16.34 9.05 16.69
N ALA A 136 -17.36 8.42 17.31
CA ALA A 136 -17.69 8.64 18.71
C ALA A 136 -16.52 8.26 19.64
N CYS A 137 -15.84 7.14 19.36
CA CYS A 137 -14.66 6.72 20.13
C CYS A 137 -13.47 7.68 19.96
N LEU A 138 -13.24 8.21 18.76
CA LEU A 138 -12.12 9.12 18.49
C LEU A 138 -12.34 10.54 19.03
N ASN A 139 -13.60 10.93 19.25
CA ASN A 139 -13.96 12.22 19.84
C ASN A 139 -14.15 12.16 21.36
N ALA A 140 -14.01 10.97 21.98
CA ALA A 140 -14.06 10.84 23.42
C ALA A 140 -12.89 11.60 24.07
N PRO A 141 -13.13 12.30 25.20
CA PRO A 141 -12.15 13.15 25.87
C PRO A 141 -10.99 12.38 26.50
#